data_AF-A0A936PYF7-F1
#
_entry.id   AF-A0A936PYF7-F1
#
_cell.length_a   1.000
_cell.length_b   1.000
_cell.length_c   1.000
_cell.angle_alpha   90.00
_cell.angle_beta   90.00
_cell.angle_gamma   90.00
#
_symmetry.space_group_name_H-M   'P 1'
#
loop_
_entity.id
_entity.type
_entity.pdbx_description
1 polymer ?
#
loop_
_entity_poly.entity_id
_entity_poly.type
_entity_poly.pdbx_seq_one_letter_code
_entity_poly.pdbx_strand_id
1 'polypeptide(L)'
;MKTSALLLSLAGFFFGGEALAACEKEVAKAEAATGVAVADAFKAVITCDAKVAEQVFFKVMQKTGDSESLVALSMVAIEGNVWKPVWEMPGKITDYEARDVVAAAIGEQCATNEKVVSFLQGAYFGLRDVEFGRFEKALVACQAPSFDAWLQTQIENPPAKQYDEKWAKLAEIYVDRKKVEALPSLAKAGVKAAQTDGPYTAILNKMNEAVTPRMGEKEDPSAQKALEDALVAMAKELPADKARPIADQLSNAGNDAAAASLLPAIYPDRFVGGQFTYAAVSVEAGTCKGVKTATLHVASLTEPGKRYVVGSAAEAPMRAFKPANKKCTPDEGAWTVIVSEEPVKGADGVNALYDNVAKQWADKGYTVKRKDEKPAALN
;
A
#
# COMPACT_ATOMS: atom_id res chain seq x y z
N MET A 1 -2.94 -56.09 -43.54
CA MET A 1 -1.93 -56.13 -42.46
C MET A 1 -2.14 -54.94 -41.53
N LYS A 2 -2.49 -55.25 -40.28
CA LYS A 2 -2.36 -54.46 -39.04
C LYS A 2 -3.05 -53.08 -38.94
N THR A 3 -4.34 -53.15 -38.61
CA THR A 3 -5.00 -52.28 -37.62
C THR A 3 -4.30 -52.42 -36.26
N SER A 4 -3.76 -51.32 -35.72
CA SER A 4 -3.37 -51.21 -34.31
C SER A 4 -4.41 -50.37 -33.59
N ALA A 5 -5.29 -51.04 -32.84
CA ALA A 5 -6.17 -50.44 -31.86
C ALA A 5 -5.35 -50.01 -30.65
N LEU A 6 -5.32 -48.70 -30.37
CA LEU A 6 -4.81 -48.17 -29.12
C LEU A 6 -5.96 -48.17 -28.11
N LEU A 7 -6.10 -49.28 -27.39
CA LEU A 7 -6.86 -49.36 -26.14
C LEU A 7 -6.03 -48.69 -25.05
N LEU A 8 -6.30 -47.41 -24.77
CA LEU A 8 -5.90 -46.78 -23.52
C LEU A 8 -7.14 -46.66 -22.61
N SER A 9 -7.29 -47.67 -21.76
CA SER A 9 -7.65 -47.56 -20.33
C SER A 9 -8.53 -46.37 -19.90
N LEU A 10 -9.85 -46.57 -19.99
CA LEU A 10 -10.81 -46.02 -19.01
C LEU A 10 -10.55 -46.74 -17.67
N ALA A 11 -9.63 -46.23 -16.87
CA ALA A 11 -9.44 -46.65 -15.49
C ALA A 11 -10.07 -45.60 -14.55
N GLY A 12 -11.27 -45.92 -14.05
CA GLY A 12 -11.67 -45.62 -12.67
C GLY A 12 -11.96 -44.17 -12.27
N PHE A 13 -13.11 -43.63 -12.71
CA PHE A 13 -13.85 -42.58 -11.97
C PHE A 13 -14.98 -43.17 -11.09
N PHE A 14 -14.86 -44.45 -10.68
CA PHE A 14 -15.92 -45.17 -9.96
C PHE A 14 -15.82 -45.11 -8.42
N PHE A 15 -14.87 -44.37 -7.85
CA PHE A 15 -14.66 -44.33 -6.39
C PHE A 15 -15.73 -43.54 -5.58
N GLY A 16 -16.79 -43.04 -6.23
CA GLY A 16 -17.90 -42.35 -5.54
C GLY A 16 -19.14 -43.21 -5.27
N GLY A 17 -19.36 -44.29 -6.02
CA GLY A 17 -20.62 -45.03 -5.99
C GLY A 17 -20.83 -45.90 -4.75
N GLU A 18 -19.78 -46.59 -4.29
CA GLU A 18 -19.88 -47.50 -3.14
C GLU A 18 -20.05 -46.78 -1.80
N ALA A 19 -19.32 -45.67 -1.60
CA ALA A 19 -19.46 -44.85 -0.40
C ALA A 19 -20.83 -44.17 -0.33
N LEU A 20 -21.34 -43.69 -1.47
CA LEU A 20 -22.67 -43.08 -1.54
C LEU A 20 -23.79 -44.08 -1.25
N ALA A 21 -23.66 -45.33 -1.73
CA ALA A 21 -24.58 -46.42 -1.40
C ALA A 21 -24.53 -46.79 0.09
N ALA A 22 -23.35 -46.79 0.72
CA ALA A 22 -23.21 -47.04 2.15
C ALA A 22 -23.87 -45.95 3.02
N CYS A 23 -23.91 -44.71 2.53
CA CYS A 23 -24.49 -43.57 3.24
C CYS A 23 -25.90 -43.19 2.78
N GLU A 24 -26.53 -43.98 1.90
CA GLU A 24 -27.80 -43.64 1.22
C GLU A 24 -28.91 -43.25 2.20
N LYS A 25 -29.03 -43.97 3.31
CA LYS A 25 -30.03 -43.70 4.36
C LYS A 25 -29.86 -42.30 4.97
N GLU A 26 -28.62 -41.89 5.26
CA GLU A 26 -28.36 -40.59 5.88
C GLU A 26 -28.46 -39.46 4.85
N VAL A 27 -28.03 -39.71 3.60
CA VAL A 27 -28.25 -38.78 2.48
C VAL A 27 -29.74 -38.52 2.26
N ALA A 28 -30.56 -39.57 2.18
CA ALA A 28 -32.00 -39.44 1.97
C ALA A 28 -32.68 -38.64 3.10
N LYS A 29 -32.26 -38.82 4.35
CA LYS A 29 -32.75 -38.01 5.48
C LYS A 29 -32.34 -36.54 5.35
N ALA A 30 -31.08 -36.27 4.99
CA ALA A 30 -30.61 -34.89 4.80
C ALA A 30 -31.33 -34.18 3.66
N GLU A 31 -31.65 -34.88 2.57
CA GLU A 31 -32.40 -34.33 1.44
C GLU A 31 -33.89 -34.12 1.73
N ALA A 32 -34.46 -34.87 2.67
CA ALA A 32 -35.83 -34.72 3.14
C ALA A 32 -35.99 -33.64 4.22
N ALA A 33 -34.91 -33.28 4.91
CA ALA A 33 -34.90 -32.21 5.90
C ALA A 33 -35.07 -30.83 5.24
N THR A 34 -35.57 -29.85 6.00
CA THR A 34 -35.75 -28.46 5.55
C THR A 34 -35.40 -27.50 6.69
N GLY A 35 -35.05 -26.26 6.35
CA GLY A 35 -34.67 -25.25 7.34
C GLY A 35 -33.45 -25.68 8.17
N VAL A 36 -33.45 -25.29 9.45
CA VAL A 36 -32.36 -25.58 10.39
C VAL A 36 -32.12 -27.08 10.63
N ALA A 37 -33.14 -27.92 10.47
CA ALA A 37 -33.03 -29.38 10.65
C ALA A 37 -32.11 -30.04 9.61
N VAL A 38 -31.85 -29.33 8.49
CA VAL A 38 -30.89 -29.75 7.47
C VAL A 38 -29.49 -29.93 8.03
N ALA A 39 -29.04 -29.04 8.92
CA ALA A 39 -27.69 -29.07 9.48
C ALA A 39 -27.47 -30.35 10.32
N ASP A 40 -28.43 -30.69 11.19
CA ASP A 40 -28.37 -31.89 12.02
C ASP A 40 -28.38 -33.17 11.18
N ALA A 41 -29.23 -33.24 10.15
CA ALA A 41 -29.27 -34.38 9.25
C ALA A 41 -27.97 -34.51 8.42
N PHE A 42 -27.40 -33.38 7.99
CA PHE A 42 -26.14 -33.36 7.25
C PHE A 42 -24.95 -33.84 8.09
N LYS A 43 -24.95 -33.58 9.40
CA LYS A 43 -23.94 -34.09 10.33
C LYS A 43 -23.82 -35.63 10.29
N ALA A 44 -24.95 -36.32 10.11
CA ALA A 44 -24.97 -37.78 9.96
C ALA A 44 -24.31 -38.23 8.65
N VAL A 45 -24.48 -37.45 7.58
CA VAL A 45 -23.80 -37.71 6.29
C VAL A 45 -22.29 -37.55 6.42
N ILE A 46 -21.82 -36.47 7.07
CA ILE A 46 -20.38 -36.25 7.34
C ILE A 46 -19.79 -37.41 8.14
N THR A 47 -20.50 -37.85 9.19
CA THR A 47 -20.06 -38.95 10.05
C THR A 47 -19.98 -40.28 9.29
N CYS A 48 -20.88 -40.48 8.32
CA CYS A 48 -20.86 -41.64 7.46
C CYS A 48 -19.66 -41.60 6.48
N ASP A 49 -19.53 -40.53 5.70
CA ASP A 49 -18.39 -40.28 4.82
C ASP A 49 -18.29 -38.80 4.40
N ALA A 50 -17.14 -38.18 4.62
CA ALA A 50 -16.92 -36.76 4.32
C ALA A 50 -16.93 -36.45 2.81
N LYS A 51 -16.48 -37.38 1.94
CA LYS A 51 -16.52 -37.18 0.48
C LYS A 51 -17.94 -37.28 -0.05
N VAL A 52 -18.77 -38.16 0.52
CA VAL A 52 -20.21 -38.19 0.22
C VAL A 52 -20.84 -36.87 0.65
N ALA A 53 -20.51 -36.36 1.84
CA ALA A 53 -20.99 -35.06 2.30
C ALA A 53 -20.60 -33.92 1.34
N GLU A 54 -19.35 -33.89 0.84
CA GLU A 54 -18.93 -32.91 -0.19
C GLU A 54 -19.81 -32.97 -1.45
N GLN A 55 -20.13 -34.18 -1.92
CA GLN A 55 -20.91 -34.39 -3.14
C GLN A 55 -22.37 -33.93 -2.99
N VAL A 56 -22.97 -34.15 -1.82
CA VAL A 56 -24.40 -33.87 -1.59
C VAL A 56 -24.67 -32.48 -1.01
N PHE A 57 -23.64 -31.75 -0.55
CA PHE A 57 -23.78 -30.45 0.13
C PHE A 57 -24.69 -29.49 -0.63
N PHE A 58 -24.46 -29.26 -1.94
CA PHE A 58 -25.25 -28.29 -2.70
C PHE A 58 -26.70 -28.69 -2.90
N LYS A 59 -27.00 -30.00 -2.94
CA LYS A 59 -28.37 -30.49 -3.05
C LYS A 59 -29.12 -30.25 -1.75
N VAL A 60 -28.45 -30.46 -0.62
CA VAL A 60 -28.98 -30.23 0.73
C VAL A 60 -29.08 -28.73 1.04
N MET A 61 -28.14 -27.91 0.57
CA MET A 61 -28.14 -26.45 0.65
C MET A 61 -29.41 -25.83 0.07
N GLN A 62 -29.96 -26.40 -1.02
CA GLN A 62 -31.21 -25.92 -1.62
C GLN A 62 -32.44 -26.09 -0.69
N LYS A 63 -32.29 -26.79 0.44
CA LYS A 63 -33.35 -27.07 1.41
C LYS A 63 -33.34 -26.14 2.63
N THR A 64 -32.32 -25.30 2.79
CA THR A 64 -32.18 -24.42 3.96
C THR A 64 -33.21 -23.29 3.95
N GLY A 65 -33.54 -22.71 2.79
CA GLY A 65 -34.63 -21.73 2.62
C GLY A 65 -34.37 -20.33 3.18
N ASP A 66 -33.42 -20.17 4.10
CA ASP A 66 -33.02 -18.90 4.72
C ASP A 66 -31.52 -18.87 5.10
N SER A 67 -31.03 -17.69 5.47
CA SER A 67 -29.62 -17.46 5.83
C SER A 67 -29.20 -18.16 7.13
N GLU A 68 -30.08 -18.27 8.13
CA GLU A 68 -29.77 -18.89 9.42
C GLU A 68 -29.50 -20.40 9.24
N SER A 69 -30.41 -21.06 8.54
CA SER A 69 -30.31 -22.47 8.16
C SER A 69 -29.07 -22.74 7.30
N LEU A 70 -28.70 -21.81 6.41
CA LEU A 70 -27.49 -21.93 5.58
C LEU A 70 -26.19 -21.78 6.38
N VAL A 71 -26.18 -20.86 7.35
CA VAL A 71 -25.07 -20.71 8.29
C VAL A 71 -24.94 -21.97 9.13
N ALA A 72 -26.04 -22.50 9.69
CA ALA A 72 -26.02 -23.74 10.46
C ALA A 72 -25.44 -24.92 9.66
N LEU A 73 -25.87 -25.09 8.40
CA LEU A 73 -25.32 -26.11 7.51
C LEU A 73 -23.82 -25.92 7.24
N SER A 74 -23.39 -24.68 7.00
CA SER A 74 -21.99 -24.34 6.76
C SER A 74 -21.11 -24.59 7.99
N MET A 75 -21.62 -24.28 9.19
CA MET A 75 -20.91 -24.54 10.44
C MET A 75 -20.70 -26.04 10.67
N VAL A 76 -21.72 -26.86 10.46
CA VAL A 76 -21.60 -28.33 10.52
C VAL A 76 -20.57 -28.85 9.50
N ALA A 77 -20.57 -28.31 8.28
CA ALA A 77 -19.59 -28.68 7.26
C ALA A 77 -18.15 -28.26 7.64
N ILE A 78 -17.96 -27.06 8.17
CA ILE A 78 -16.66 -26.55 8.64
C ILE A 78 -16.11 -27.43 9.77
N GLU A 79 -16.94 -27.76 10.77
CA GLU A 79 -16.59 -28.65 11.88
C GLU A 79 -16.19 -30.06 11.39
N GLY A 80 -16.89 -30.55 10.37
CA GLY A 80 -16.61 -31.81 9.68
C GLY A 80 -15.40 -31.81 8.75
N ASN A 81 -14.70 -30.68 8.58
CA ASN A 81 -13.63 -30.47 7.58
C ASN A 81 -14.09 -30.62 6.12
N VAL A 82 -15.37 -30.41 5.84
CA VAL A 82 -15.97 -30.43 4.50
C VAL A 82 -15.93 -29.01 3.91
N TRP A 83 -14.72 -28.48 3.71
CA TRP A 83 -14.52 -27.04 3.44
C TRP A 83 -14.82 -26.62 2.02
N LYS A 84 -14.44 -27.44 1.03
CA LYS A 84 -14.53 -27.10 -0.38
C LYS A 84 -15.93 -26.62 -0.82
N PRO A 85 -17.02 -27.36 -0.54
CA PRO A 85 -18.35 -26.90 -0.94
C PRO A 85 -18.78 -25.63 -0.20
N VAL A 86 -18.31 -25.41 1.04
CA VAL A 86 -18.56 -24.17 1.78
C VAL A 86 -17.82 -23.00 1.15
N TRP A 87 -16.58 -23.19 0.67
CA TRP A 87 -15.87 -22.15 -0.09
C TRP A 87 -16.54 -21.79 -1.42
N GLU A 88 -17.16 -22.77 -2.08
CA GLU A 88 -17.85 -22.56 -3.34
C GLU A 88 -19.28 -21.99 -3.16
N MET A 89 -19.87 -22.16 -1.97
CA MET A 89 -21.25 -21.76 -1.63
C MET A 89 -21.55 -20.28 -1.91
N PRO A 90 -20.72 -19.28 -1.55
CA PRO A 90 -21.01 -17.89 -1.86
C PRO A 90 -21.19 -17.61 -3.36
N GLY A 91 -20.63 -18.44 -4.24
CA GLY A 91 -20.84 -18.36 -5.69
C GLY A 91 -22.18 -18.93 -6.17
N LYS A 92 -22.92 -19.63 -5.30
CA LYS A 92 -24.23 -20.24 -5.59
C LYS A 92 -25.39 -19.42 -5.01
N ILE A 93 -25.11 -18.48 -4.10
CA ILE A 93 -26.09 -17.54 -3.56
C ILE A 93 -26.20 -16.38 -4.56
N THR A 94 -27.35 -16.25 -5.22
CA THR A 94 -27.58 -15.21 -6.23
C THR A 94 -27.85 -13.84 -5.63
N ASP A 95 -28.39 -13.81 -4.41
CA ASP A 95 -28.61 -12.58 -3.65
C ASP A 95 -27.31 -12.15 -2.95
N TYR A 96 -26.79 -11.00 -3.37
CA TYR A 96 -25.55 -10.44 -2.85
C TYR A 96 -25.65 -10.07 -1.36
N GLU A 97 -26.80 -9.57 -0.90
CA GLU A 97 -26.98 -9.20 0.51
C GLU A 97 -27.04 -10.45 1.38
N ALA A 98 -27.84 -11.45 0.97
CA ALA A 98 -27.91 -12.72 1.68
C ALA A 98 -26.55 -13.42 1.76
N ARG A 99 -25.75 -13.37 0.69
CA ARG A 99 -24.39 -13.91 0.67
C ARG A 99 -23.50 -13.23 1.70
N ASP A 100 -23.52 -11.90 1.74
CA ASP A 100 -22.69 -11.11 2.63
C ASP A 100 -23.10 -11.33 4.11
N VAL A 101 -24.40 -11.47 4.39
CA VAL A 101 -24.93 -11.85 5.72
C VAL A 101 -24.43 -13.22 6.15
N VAL A 102 -24.51 -14.23 5.26
CA VAL A 102 -24.04 -15.59 5.55
C VAL A 102 -22.53 -15.62 5.80
N ALA A 103 -21.75 -14.93 4.97
CA ALA A 103 -20.30 -14.85 5.15
C ALA A 103 -19.95 -14.16 6.49
N ALA A 104 -20.58 -13.03 6.81
CA ALA A 104 -20.37 -12.35 8.09
C ALA A 104 -20.68 -13.26 9.28
N ALA A 105 -21.84 -13.93 9.27
CA ALA A 105 -22.27 -14.82 10.35
C ALA A 105 -21.34 -16.02 10.55
N ILE A 106 -20.74 -16.57 9.49
CA ILE A 106 -19.67 -17.58 9.61
C ILE A 106 -18.45 -16.96 10.30
N GLY A 107 -18.03 -15.76 9.90
CA GLY A 107 -16.90 -15.05 10.49
C GLY A 107 -17.06 -14.76 11.97
N GLU A 108 -18.26 -14.37 12.42
CA GLU A 108 -18.55 -14.10 13.84
C GLU A 108 -18.27 -15.31 14.76
N GLN A 109 -18.33 -16.53 14.22
CA GLN A 109 -18.02 -17.76 14.98
C GLN A 109 -16.53 -17.94 15.27
N CYS A 110 -15.64 -17.13 14.69
CA CYS A 110 -14.20 -17.25 14.91
C CYS A 110 -13.79 -17.18 16.38
N ALA A 111 -14.44 -16.31 17.18
CA ALA A 111 -14.05 -16.08 18.56
C ALA A 111 -14.23 -17.33 19.45
N THR A 112 -15.12 -18.24 19.04
CA THR A 112 -15.49 -19.44 19.81
C THR A 112 -15.19 -20.75 19.07
N ASN A 113 -14.76 -20.70 17.81
CA ASN A 113 -14.53 -21.88 16.99
C ASN A 113 -13.23 -21.78 16.16
N GLU A 114 -12.18 -22.47 16.62
CA GLU A 114 -10.88 -22.52 15.94
C GLU A 114 -10.93 -23.18 14.55
N LYS A 115 -11.93 -24.02 14.26
CA LYS A 115 -12.11 -24.59 12.92
C LYS A 115 -12.51 -23.53 11.91
N VAL A 116 -13.29 -22.53 12.32
CA VAL A 116 -13.63 -21.38 11.46
C VAL A 116 -12.39 -20.54 11.17
N VAL A 117 -11.53 -20.32 12.17
CA VAL A 117 -10.24 -19.64 11.97
C VAL A 117 -9.40 -20.39 10.94
N SER A 118 -9.25 -21.70 11.10
CA SER A 118 -8.49 -22.55 10.17
C SER A 118 -9.10 -22.56 8.77
N PHE A 119 -10.43 -22.58 8.67
CA PHE A 119 -11.18 -22.52 7.41
C PHE A 119 -10.93 -21.21 6.65
N LEU A 120 -10.99 -20.06 7.35
CA LEU A 120 -10.77 -18.75 6.74
C LEU A 120 -9.31 -18.53 6.35
N GLN A 121 -8.36 -18.97 7.18
CA GLN A 121 -6.93 -18.97 6.83
C GLN A 121 -6.66 -19.87 5.62
N GLY A 122 -7.28 -21.06 5.58
CA GLY A 122 -7.22 -21.97 4.46
C GLY A 122 -7.77 -21.39 3.16
N ALA A 123 -8.81 -20.56 3.24
CA ALA A 123 -9.41 -19.90 2.07
C ALA A 123 -8.40 -19.02 1.31
N TYR A 124 -7.51 -18.34 2.02
CA TYR A 124 -6.46 -17.51 1.40
C TYR A 124 -5.52 -18.33 0.51
N PHE A 125 -5.15 -19.54 0.95
CA PHE A 125 -4.26 -20.42 0.20
C PHE A 125 -5.00 -21.26 -0.85
N GLY A 126 -6.24 -21.68 -0.55
CA GLY A 126 -6.99 -22.65 -1.35
C GLY A 126 -7.84 -22.04 -2.48
N LEU A 127 -8.25 -20.77 -2.38
CA LEU A 127 -9.17 -20.15 -3.34
C LEU A 127 -8.45 -19.27 -4.35
N ARG A 128 -9.09 -19.00 -5.50
CA ARG A 128 -8.62 -17.95 -6.42
C ARG A 128 -9.08 -16.58 -5.95
N ASP A 129 -8.54 -15.53 -6.56
CA ASP A 129 -8.69 -14.15 -6.10
C ASP A 129 -10.17 -13.72 -5.97
N VAL A 130 -10.98 -13.96 -7.00
CA VAL A 130 -12.43 -13.67 -7.00
C VAL A 130 -13.21 -14.51 -5.99
N GLU A 131 -12.78 -15.75 -5.75
CA GLU A 131 -13.43 -16.66 -4.80
C GLU A 131 -13.11 -16.24 -3.36
N PHE A 132 -11.85 -15.89 -3.10
CA PHE A 132 -11.40 -15.38 -1.82
C PHE A 132 -12.12 -14.08 -1.44
N GLY A 133 -12.29 -13.16 -2.39
CA GLY A 133 -13.00 -11.90 -2.18
C GLY A 133 -14.45 -12.07 -1.69
N ARG A 134 -15.11 -13.21 -1.97
CA ARG A 134 -16.48 -13.48 -1.49
C ARG A 134 -16.55 -13.74 0.02
N PHE A 135 -15.42 -13.98 0.67
CA PHE A 135 -15.32 -14.16 2.12
C PHE A 135 -14.90 -12.88 2.85
N GLU A 136 -14.82 -11.73 2.17
CA GLU A 136 -14.41 -10.46 2.80
C GLU A 136 -15.18 -10.17 4.10
N LYS A 137 -16.52 -10.30 4.09
CA LYS A 137 -17.34 -10.07 5.29
C LYS A 137 -17.06 -11.05 6.42
N ALA A 138 -16.75 -12.31 6.10
CA ALA A 138 -16.33 -13.29 7.10
C ALA A 138 -14.98 -12.91 7.73
N LEU A 139 -14.02 -12.51 6.89
CA LEU A 139 -12.68 -12.11 7.31
C LEU A 139 -12.71 -10.82 8.14
N VAL A 140 -13.62 -9.88 7.85
CA VAL A 140 -13.83 -8.67 8.66
C VAL A 140 -14.48 -9.01 10.00
N ALA A 141 -15.51 -9.86 10.03
CA ALA A 141 -16.24 -10.22 11.25
C ALA A 141 -15.45 -11.15 12.20
N CYS A 142 -14.40 -11.81 11.73
CA CYS A 142 -13.63 -12.80 12.49
C CYS A 142 -12.77 -12.20 13.61
N GLN A 143 -13.29 -12.03 14.84
CA GLN A 143 -12.57 -11.37 15.94
C GLN A 143 -11.62 -12.27 16.77
N ALA A 144 -11.15 -13.40 16.21
CA ALA A 144 -10.23 -14.27 16.94
C ALA A 144 -8.81 -13.68 17.05
N PRO A 145 -8.16 -13.69 18.24
CA PRO A 145 -6.78 -13.22 18.38
C PRO A 145 -5.76 -13.96 17.51
N SER A 146 -5.94 -15.28 17.33
CA SER A 146 -5.09 -16.09 16.46
C SER A 146 -5.24 -15.72 14.99
N PHE A 147 -6.44 -15.31 14.57
CA PHE A 147 -6.68 -14.80 13.23
C PHE A 147 -6.04 -13.42 13.04
N ASP A 148 -6.16 -12.52 14.01
CA ASP A 148 -5.48 -11.22 14.01
C ASP A 148 -3.96 -11.36 13.86
N ALA A 149 -3.35 -12.25 14.65
CA ALA A 149 -1.91 -12.51 14.58
C ALA A 149 -1.48 -13.07 13.21
N TRP A 150 -2.29 -13.97 12.64
CA TRP A 150 -2.06 -14.48 11.30
C TRP A 150 -2.18 -13.38 10.23
N LEU A 151 -3.23 -12.56 10.30
CA LEU A 151 -3.48 -11.48 9.35
C LEU A 151 -2.32 -10.48 9.38
N GLN A 152 -1.90 -10.04 10.57
CA GLN A 152 -0.72 -9.21 10.75
C GLN A 152 0.53 -9.84 10.12
N THR A 153 0.75 -11.15 10.33
CA THR A 153 1.88 -11.87 9.73
C THR A 153 1.84 -11.82 8.20
N GLN A 154 0.67 -11.97 7.57
CA GLN A 154 0.56 -11.87 6.11
C GLN A 154 0.80 -10.44 5.61
N ILE A 155 0.33 -9.43 6.34
CA ILE A 155 0.54 -8.02 5.96
C ILE A 155 2.01 -7.62 6.07
N GLU A 156 2.69 -7.98 7.16
CA GLU A 156 4.12 -7.69 7.36
C GLU A 156 5.03 -8.43 6.36
N ASN A 157 4.50 -9.42 5.62
CA ASN A 157 5.22 -10.22 4.64
C ASN A 157 4.60 -10.11 3.23
N PRO A 158 4.64 -8.92 2.59
CA PRO A 158 4.09 -8.76 1.25
C PRO A 158 4.83 -9.61 0.21
N PRO A 159 4.17 -9.95 -0.91
CA PRO A 159 4.78 -10.73 -1.97
C PRO A 159 5.87 -9.93 -2.70
N ALA A 160 6.87 -10.63 -3.23
CA ALA A 160 7.96 -10.06 -4.04
C ALA A 160 7.53 -9.81 -5.50
N LYS A 161 6.39 -9.14 -5.68
CA LYS A 161 5.87 -8.67 -6.97
C LYS A 161 4.99 -7.45 -6.75
N GLN A 162 4.92 -6.59 -7.75
CA GLN A 162 4.16 -5.33 -7.69
C GLN A 162 2.64 -5.52 -7.53
N TYR A 163 2.08 -6.65 -7.97
CA TYR A 163 0.64 -6.89 -7.94
C TYR A 163 0.29 -8.28 -7.41
N ASP A 164 -0.59 -8.31 -6.41
CA ASP A 164 -1.20 -9.51 -5.85
C ASP A 164 -2.59 -9.19 -5.32
N GLU A 165 -3.63 -9.70 -5.97
CA GLU A 165 -5.03 -9.38 -5.62
C GLU A 165 -5.41 -9.88 -4.23
N LYS A 166 -4.95 -11.08 -3.86
CA LYS A 166 -5.28 -11.66 -2.55
C LYS A 166 -4.62 -10.88 -1.43
N TRP A 167 -3.34 -10.57 -1.55
CA TRP A 167 -2.63 -9.77 -0.56
C TRP A 167 -3.23 -8.36 -0.48
N ALA A 168 -3.56 -7.73 -1.61
CA ALA A 168 -4.21 -6.42 -1.62
C ALA A 168 -5.56 -6.44 -0.90
N LYS A 169 -6.36 -7.49 -1.10
CA LYS A 169 -7.62 -7.71 -0.40
C LYS A 169 -7.41 -7.99 1.10
N LEU A 170 -6.39 -8.76 1.48
CA LEU A 170 -6.02 -8.93 2.90
C LEU A 170 -5.62 -7.60 3.54
N ALA A 171 -4.84 -6.77 2.85
CA ALA A 171 -4.42 -5.46 3.34
C ALA A 171 -5.60 -4.52 3.54
N GLU A 172 -6.58 -4.53 2.62
CA GLU A 172 -7.85 -3.82 2.77
C GLU A 172 -8.61 -4.28 4.02
N ILE A 173 -8.78 -5.59 4.21
CA ILE A 173 -9.43 -6.15 5.40
C ILE A 173 -8.70 -5.76 6.69
N TYR A 174 -7.37 -5.81 6.68
CA TYR A 174 -6.55 -5.44 7.84
C TYR A 174 -6.71 -3.95 8.19
N VAL A 175 -6.68 -3.08 7.18
CA VAL A 175 -6.93 -1.64 7.34
C VAL A 175 -8.34 -1.38 7.85
N ASP A 176 -9.35 -2.09 7.35
CA ASP A 176 -10.73 -1.90 7.81
C ASP A 176 -10.94 -2.31 9.26
N ARG A 177 -10.22 -3.32 9.72
CA ARG A 177 -10.28 -3.80 11.10
C ARG A 177 -9.48 -2.96 12.08
N LYS A 178 -8.26 -2.55 11.70
CA LYS A 178 -7.29 -1.92 12.62
C LYS A 178 -7.20 -0.40 12.45
N LYS A 179 -7.62 0.15 11.30
CA LYS A 179 -7.54 1.59 11.00
C LYS A 179 -6.14 2.13 11.30
N VAL A 180 -6.02 3.20 12.08
CA VAL A 180 -4.74 3.82 12.48
C VAL A 180 -3.78 2.79 13.11
N GLU A 181 -4.28 1.79 13.82
CA GLU A 181 -3.46 0.73 14.44
C GLU A 181 -2.80 -0.20 13.41
N ALA A 182 -3.21 -0.15 12.13
CA ALA A 182 -2.57 -0.90 11.04
C ALA A 182 -1.20 -0.31 10.63
N LEU A 183 -0.97 0.98 10.90
CA LEU A 183 0.18 1.72 10.40
C LEU A 183 1.54 1.08 10.74
N PRO A 184 1.81 0.57 11.96
CA PRO A 184 3.09 -0.05 12.27
C PRO A 184 3.39 -1.28 11.40
N SER A 185 2.39 -2.13 11.15
CA SER A 185 2.55 -3.32 10.32
C SER A 185 2.64 -2.98 8.83
N LEU A 186 1.88 -1.97 8.37
CA LEU A 186 2.01 -1.46 7.00
C LEU A 186 3.38 -0.80 6.75
N ALA A 187 3.93 -0.07 7.72
CA ALA A 187 5.27 0.51 7.63
C ALA A 187 6.33 -0.58 7.46
N LYS A 188 6.29 -1.64 8.28
CA LYS A 188 7.18 -2.81 8.12
C LYS A 188 7.02 -3.47 6.75
N ALA A 189 5.77 -3.65 6.30
CA ALA A 189 5.48 -4.19 4.97
C ALA A 189 6.10 -3.30 3.87
N GLY A 190 6.00 -1.98 4.01
CA GLY A 190 6.56 -1.01 3.06
C GLY A 190 8.08 -1.10 2.96
N VAL A 191 8.78 -1.22 4.09
CA VAL A 191 10.23 -1.46 4.12
C VAL A 191 10.58 -2.74 3.35
N LYS A 192 9.88 -3.84 3.64
CA LYS A 192 10.12 -5.12 2.98
C LYS A 192 9.83 -5.07 1.48
N ALA A 193 8.70 -4.49 1.09
CA ALA A 193 8.31 -4.35 -0.31
C ALA A 193 9.30 -3.52 -1.11
N ALA A 194 9.86 -2.45 -0.52
CA ALA A 194 10.89 -1.65 -1.16
C ALA A 194 12.19 -2.43 -1.42
N GLN A 195 12.51 -3.42 -0.58
CA GLN A 195 13.70 -4.26 -0.70
C GLN A 195 13.51 -5.45 -1.67
N THR A 196 12.27 -5.86 -1.92
CA THR A 196 11.96 -7.08 -2.69
C THR A 196 11.16 -6.82 -3.97
N ASP A 197 11.12 -5.59 -4.48
CA ASP A 197 10.27 -5.19 -5.62
C ASP A 197 8.78 -5.57 -5.43
N GLY A 198 8.33 -5.49 -4.18
CA GLY A 198 6.95 -5.75 -3.77
C GLY A 198 6.02 -4.56 -4.01
N PRO A 199 4.76 -4.65 -3.54
CA PRO A 199 3.69 -3.69 -3.81
C PRO A 199 3.82 -2.39 -2.99
N TYR A 200 4.97 -1.71 -3.07
CA TYR A 200 5.33 -0.56 -2.24
C TYR A 200 4.31 0.59 -2.33
N THR A 201 3.93 0.99 -3.55
CA THR A 201 2.93 2.06 -3.76
C THR A 201 1.56 1.67 -3.22
N ALA A 202 1.15 0.40 -3.36
CA ALA A 202 -0.11 -0.06 -2.81
C ALA A 202 -0.11 -0.01 -1.27
N ILE A 203 1.02 -0.33 -0.63
CA ILE A 203 1.18 -0.20 0.82
C ILE A 203 1.06 1.26 1.26
N LEU A 204 1.69 2.20 0.57
CA LEU A 204 1.54 3.64 0.85
C LEU A 204 0.07 4.09 0.76
N ASN A 205 -0.64 3.64 -0.27
CA ASN A 205 -2.07 3.92 -0.41
C ASN A 205 -2.87 3.33 0.76
N LYS A 206 -2.56 2.11 1.20
CA LYS A 206 -3.20 1.49 2.38
C LYS A 206 -2.89 2.22 3.69
N MET A 207 -1.71 2.81 3.84
CA MET A 207 -1.40 3.68 4.99
C MET A 207 -2.27 4.94 4.98
N ASN A 208 -2.48 5.56 3.83
CA ASN A 208 -3.41 6.70 3.71
C ASN A 208 -4.86 6.30 3.99
N GLU A 209 -5.32 5.16 3.44
CA GLU A 209 -6.66 4.63 3.71
C GLU A 209 -6.89 4.33 5.20
N ALA A 210 -5.86 3.92 5.93
CA ALA A 210 -5.93 3.62 7.37
C ALA A 210 -6.30 4.83 8.25
N VAL A 211 -6.04 6.04 7.78
CA VAL A 211 -6.36 7.29 8.48
C VAL A 211 -7.48 8.09 7.80
N THR A 212 -7.95 7.63 6.65
CA THR A 212 -9.03 8.29 5.92
C THR A 212 -10.36 8.07 6.66
N PRO A 213 -11.06 9.14 7.08
CA PRO A 213 -12.35 9.02 7.76
C PRO A 213 -13.41 8.41 6.83
N ARG A 214 -14.40 7.71 7.39
CA ARG A 214 -15.54 7.24 6.58
C ARG A 214 -16.38 8.42 6.11
N MET A 215 -17.22 8.19 5.10
CA MET A 215 -18.15 9.23 4.62
C MET A 215 -19.00 9.78 5.77
N GLY A 216 -18.90 11.08 6.02
CA GLY A 216 -19.61 11.78 7.09
C GLY A 216 -18.86 11.90 8.42
N GLU A 217 -17.73 11.20 8.57
CA GLU A 217 -16.83 11.39 9.71
C GLU A 217 -15.90 12.59 9.48
N LYS A 218 -15.46 13.22 10.57
CA LYS A 218 -14.48 14.30 10.51
C LYS A 218 -13.08 13.72 10.48
N GLU A 219 -12.16 14.41 9.82
CA GLU A 219 -10.74 14.11 9.90
C GLU A 219 -10.26 14.17 11.35
N ASP A 220 -9.46 13.18 11.75
CA ASP A 220 -8.81 13.12 13.05
C ASP A 220 -7.34 13.57 12.92
N PRO A 221 -6.98 14.74 13.45
CA PRO A 221 -5.60 15.23 13.40
C PRO A 221 -4.59 14.27 14.05
N SER A 222 -5.01 13.48 15.04
CA SER A 222 -4.13 12.50 15.69
C SER A 222 -3.83 11.30 14.78
N ALA A 223 -4.82 10.87 13.98
CA ALA A 223 -4.62 9.85 12.95
C ALA A 223 -3.67 10.33 11.86
N GLN A 224 -3.86 11.57 11.38
CA GLN A 224 -2.95 12.18 10.41
C GLN A 224 -1.52 12.28 10.95
N LYS A 225 -1.36 12.71 12.21
CA LYS A 225 -0.04 12.75 12.86
C LYS A 225 0.61 11.36 12.95
N ALA A 226 -0.18 10.32 13.25
CA ALA A 226 0.30 8.94 13.30
C ALA A 226 0.74 8.42 11.93
N LEU A 227 0.03 8.79 10.85
CA LEU A 227 0.47 8.49 9.48
C LEU A 227 1.82 9.14 9.19
N GLU A 228 1.98 10.42 9.50
CA GLU A 228 3.24 11.14 9.28
C GLU A 228 4.41 10.52 10.05
N ASP A 229 4.20 10.13 11.31
CA ASP A 229 5.22 9.45 12.10
C ASP A 229 5.58 8.08 11.53
N ALA A 230 4.58 7.31 11.08
CA ALA A 230 4.80 6.01 10.45
C ALA A 230 5.56 6.14 9.12
N LEU A 231 5.23 7.15 8.31
CA LEU A 231 5.92 7.47 7.06
C LEU A 231 7.38 7.87 7.31
N VAL A 232 7.64 8.72 8.30
CA VAL A 232 9.01 9.12 8.67
C VAL A 232 9.81 7.93 9.19
N ALA A 233 9.23 7.10 10.06
CA ALA A 233 9.88 5.90 10.58
C ALA A 233 10.25 4.94 9.46
N MET A 234 9.30 4.66 8.56
CA MET A 234 9.54 3.82 7.39
C MET A 234 10.62 4.40 6.48
N ALA A 235 10.54 5.68 6.12
CA ALA A 235 11.49 6.33 5.22
C ALA A 235 12.94 6.28 5.71
N LYS A 236 13.18 6.29 7.03
CA LYS A 236 14.52 6.18 7.61
C LYS A 236 15.18 4.81 7.38
N GLU A 237 14.39 3.77 7.13
CA GLU A 237 14.88 2.42 6.84
C GLU A 237 14.96 2.12 5.33
N LEU A 238 14.55 3.08 4.49
CA LEU A 238 14.47 2.92 3.05
C LEU A 238 15.72 3.45 2.34
N PRO A 239 16.03 2.89 1.14
CA PRO A 239 16.94 3.53 0.20
C PRO A 239 16.47 4.94 -0.18
N ALA A 240 17.40 5.81 -0.55
CA ALA A 240 17.13 7.22 -0.84
C ALA A 240 16.06 7.44 -1.93
N ASP A 241 16.03 6.61 -2.98
CA ASP A 241 15.06 6.68 -4.07
C ASP A 241 13.63 6.32 -3.62
N LYS A 242 13.48 5.57 -2.53
CA LYS A 242 12.18 5.22 -1.93
C LYS A 242 11.81 6.16 -0.79
N ALA A 243 12.79 6.67 -0.04
CA ALA A 243 12.55 7.65 1.01
C ALA A 243 12.12 9.03 0.47
N ARG A 244 12.64 9.45 -0.70
CA ARG A 244 12.35 10.76 -1.28
C ARG A 244 10.87 10.99 -1.60
N PRO A 245 10.15 10.09 -2.28
CA PRO A 245 8.71 10.27 -2.51
C PRO A 245 7.88 10.45 -1.23
N ILE A 246 8.30 9.84 -0.11
CA ILE A 246 7.66 10.06 1.20
C ILE A 246 7.91 11.48 1.69
N ALA A 247 9.14 12.00 1.59
CA ALA A 247 9.45 13.37 1.97
C ALA A 247 8.67 14.39 1.10
N ASP A 248 8.57 14.14 -0.21
CA ASP A 248 7.74 14.94 -1.12
C ASP A 248 6.27 14.92 -0.71
N GLN A 249 5.73 13.74 -0.38
CA GLN A 249 4.36 13.60 0.12
C GLN A 249 4.14 14.41 1.42
N LEU A 250 5.07 14.31 2.38
CA LEU A 250 4.98 15.03 3.65
C LEU A 250 5.03 16.55 3.45
N SER A 251 5.91 17.05 2.58
CA SER A 251 5.98 18.48 2.26
C SER A 251 4.72 18.97 1.55
N ASN A 252 4.21 18.21 0.57
CA ASN A 252 2.95 18.53 -0.12
C ASN A 252 1.74 18.54 0.82
N ALA A 253 1.77 17.73 1.89
CA ALA A 253 0.77 17.75 2.96
C ALA A 253 0.95 18.90 3.96
N GLY A 254 1.97 19.76 3.79
CA GLY A 254 2.27 20.89 4.66
C GLY A 254 3.15 20.55 5.87
N ASN A 255 3.67 19.32 5.98
CA ASN A 255 4.58 18.92 7.04
C ASN A 255 6.06 18.98 6.58
N ASP A 256 6.51 20.20 6.32
CA ASP A 256 7.90 20.45 5.90
C ASP A 256 8.94 20.03 6.93
N ALA A 257 8.59 20.05 8.22
CA ALA A 257 9.49 19.64 9.29
C ALA A 257 9.76 18.12 9.25
N ALA A 258 8.72 17.31 9.05
CA ALA A 258 8.86 15.87 8.88
C ALA A 258 9.62 15.53 7.59
N ALA A 259 9.31 16.20 6.48
CA ALA A 259 10.04 16.05 5.22
C ALA A 259 11.53 16.40 5.37
N ALA A 260 11.85 17.53 6.01
CA ALA A 260 13.22 17.96 6.27
C ALA A 260 14.00 16.94 7.11
N SER A 261 13.34 16.30 8.07
CA SER A 261 13.96 15.26 8.92
C SER A 261 14.46 14.03 8.16
N LEU A 262 13.98 13.84 6.92
CA LEU A 262 14.39 12.75 6.04
C LEU A 262 15.57 13.11 5.13
N LEU A 263 15.93 14.39 5.01
CA LEU A 263 17.05 14.82 4.15
C LEU A 263 18.36 14.09 4.45
N PRO A 264 18.75 13.80 5.71
CA PRO A 264 19.98 13.04 5.98
C PRO A 264 19.93 11.59 5.47
N ALA A 265 18.75 10.98 5.42
CA ALA A 265 18.58 9.63 4.86
C ALA A 265 18.57 9.66 3.33
N ILE A 266 18.03 10.72 2.72
CA ILE A 266 17.96 10.89 1.25
C ILE A 266 19.31 11.32 0.66
N TYR A 267 20.01 12.23 1.32
CA TYR A 267 21.27 12.82 0.85
C TYR A 267 22.41 12.65 1.88
N PRO A 268 22.73 11.41 2.31
CA PRO A 268 23.71 11.18 3.37
C PRO A 268 25.11 11.68 3.02
N ASP A 269 25.49 11.62 1.73
CA ASP A 269 26.80 12.06 1.26
C ASP A 269 26.92 13.60 1.09
N ARG A 270 25.82 14.32 1.31
CA ARG A 270 25.74 15.79 1.19
C ARG A 270 25.48 16.48 2.54
N PHE A 271 25.28 15.71 3.61
CA PHE A 271 25.10 16.21 4.97
C PHE A 271 26.44 16.25 5.72
N VAL A 272 27.12 17.39 5.68
CA VAL A 272 28.49 17.56 6.21
C VAL A 272 28.47 18.51 7.39
N GLY A 273 29.04 18.09 8.52
CA GLY A 273 29.12 18.94 9.72
C GLY A 273 27.76 19.37 10.27
N GLY A 274 26.71 18.57 10.04
CA GLY A 274 25.34 18.88 10.45
C GLY A 274 24.63 19.88 9.53
N GLN A 275 25.11 20.08 8.31
CA GLN A 275 24.54 21.04 7.35
C GLN A 275 24.49 20.46 5.93
N PHE A 276 23.47 20.88 5.19
CA PHE A 276 23.38 20.78 3.74
C PHE A 276 23.93 22.05 3.10
N THR A 277 24.52 21.91 1.92
CA THR A 277 24.90 23.04 1.08
C THR A 277 23.98 23.08 -0.14
N TYR A 278 23.39 24.23 -0.43
CA TYR A 278 22.65 24.49 -1.65
C TYR A 278 23.43 25.50 -2.51
N ALA A 279 23.33 25.36 -3.83
CA ALA A 279 23.89 26.34 -4.75
C ALA A 279 22.84 27.42 -5.02
N ALA A 280 23.24 28.68 -5.06
CA ALA A 280 22.34 29.78 -5.38
C ALA A 280 23.00 30.79 -6.31
N VAL A 281 22.19 31.30 -7.25
CA VAL A 281 22.58 32.32 -8.23
C VAL A 281 21.55 33.44 -8.20
N SER A 282 21.98 34.67 -7.93
CA SER A 282 21.17 35.87 -8.15
C SER A 282 21.59 36.56 -9.44
N VAL A 283 20.63 36.91 -10.29
CA VAL A 283 20.90 37.42 -11.64
C VAL A 283 20.60 38.90 -11.74
N GLU A 284 21.65 39.72 -11.79
CA GLU A 284 21.55 41.14 -12.07
C GLU A 284 21.66 41.38 -13.58
N ALA A 285 20.51 41.49 -14.26
CA ALA A 285 20.42 41.71 -15.69
C ALA A 285 20.07 43.17 -16.05
N GLY A 286 20.70 43.70 -17.09
CA GLY A 286 20.38 45.01 -17.62
C GLY A 286 21.17 45.39 -18.86
N THR A 287 20.88 46.55 -19.42
CA THR A 287 21.57 47.11 -20.59
C THR A 287 22.64 48.11 -20.15
N CYS A 288 23.90 47.78 -20.43
CA CYS A 288 25.08 48.57 -20.10
C CYS A 288 25.68 49.16 -21.39
N LYS A 289 25.61 50.48 -21.61
CA LYS A 289 26.13 51.14 -22.83
C LYS A 289 25.64 50.47 -24.13
N GLY A 290 24.37 50.07 -24.18
CA GLY A 290 23.77 49.38 -25.33
C GLY A 290 24.02 47.87 -25.40
N VAL A 291 24.75 47.28 -24.45
CA VAL A 291 25.04 45.84 -24.39
C VAL A 291 24.25 45.18 -23.26
N LYS A 292 23.46 44.15 -23.59
CA LYS A 292 22.80 43.30 -22.59
C LYS A 292 23.85 42.57 -21.75
N THR A 293 23.87 42.80 -20.45
CA THR A 293 24.83 42.23 -19.51
C THR A 293 24.08 41.58 -18.36
N ALA A 294 24.46 40.35 -18.02
CA ALA A 294 23.95 39.65 -16.85
C ALA A 294 25.12 39.35 -15.91
N THR A 295 25.11 39.90 -14.69
CA THR A 295 26.04 39.52 -13.64
C THR A 295 25.37 38.47 -12.77
N LEU A 296 25.96 37.27 -12.72
CA LEU A 296 25.52 36.16 -11.91
C LEU A 296 26.30 36.17 -10.59
N HIS A 297 25.61 36.52 -9.52
CA HIS A 297 26.09 36.47 -8.15
C HIS A 297 25.94 35.04 -7.64
N VAL A 298 27.05 34.33 -7.51
CA VAL A 298 27.09 32.90 -7.15
C VAL A 298 27.48 32.76 -5.69
N ALA A 299 26.68 32.05 -4.91
CA ALA A 299 26.99 31.75 -3.52
C ALA A 299 26.58 30.31 -3.16
N SER A 300 27.20 29.78 -2.11
CA SER A 300 26.67 28.63 -1.40
C SER A 300 25.78 29.07 -0.25
N LEU A 301 24.70 28.33 -0.02
CA LEU A 301 23.79 28.48 1.10
C LEU A 301 23.92 27.28 2.03
N THR A 302 24.14 27.47 3.31
CA THR A 302 24.14 26.37 4.29
C THR A 302 22.83 26.30 5.05
N GLU A 303 22.32 25.08 5.26
CA GLU A 303 21.05 24.84 5.94
C GLU A 303 21.19 23.63 6.90
N PRO A 304 20.76 23.72 8.18
CA PRO A 304 20.98 22.70 9.21
C PRO A 304 20.11 21.41 9.15
N GLY A 305 19.45 21.12 8.03
CA GLY A 305 18.44 20.08 7.86
C GLY A 305 17.03 20.43 8.39
N LYS A 306 16.67 21.72 8.55
CA LYS A 306 15.38 22.12 9.12
C LYS A 306 14.31 22.45 8.09
N ARG A 307 14.69 22.62 6.82
CA ARG A 307 13.80 23.00 5.73
C ARG A 307 13.92 22.03 4.58
N TYR A 308 12.79 21.48 4.15
CA TYR A 308 12.73 20.68 2.93
C TYR A 308 12.83 21.57 1.69
N VAL A 309 12.14 22.71 1.71
CA VAL A 309 12.16 23.71 0.63
C VAL A 309 12.94 24.95 1.07
N VAL A 310 14.01 25.30 0.33
CA VAL A 310 14.92 26.41 0.67
C VAL A 310 14.76 27.66 -0.20
N GLY A 311 13.99 27.58 -1.30
CA GLY A 311 13.94 28.63 -2.33
C GLY A 311 13.54 30.01 -1.80
N SER A 312 12.43 30.10 -1.06
CA SER A 312 11.96 31.38 -0.49
C SER A 312 12.91 31.95 0.55
N ALA A 313 13.49 31.10 1.40
CA ALA A 313 14.46 31.50 2.42
C ALA A 313 15.77 32.02 1.81
N ALA A 314 16.11 31.58 0.60
CA ALA A 314 17.29 32.04 -0.13
C ALA A 314 17.14 33.44 -0.73
N GLU A 315 15.92 33.95 -0.95
CA GLU A 315 15.72 35.20 -1.69
C GLU A 315 16.37 36.40 -1.00
N ALA A 316 16.06 36.60 0.29
CA ALA A 316 16.56 37.74 1.05
C ALA A 316 18.11 37.80 1.10
N PRO A 317 18.84 36.74 1.49
CA PRO A 317 20.31 36.78 1.51
C PRO A 317 20.90 36.96 0.10
N MET A 318 20.30 36.38 -0.93
CA MET A 318 20.81 36.48 -2.31
C MET A 318 20.56 37.85 -2.94
N ARG A 319 19.44 38.52 -2.61
CA ARG A 319 19.16 39.90 -3.07
C ARG A 319 19.91 40.97 -2.29
N ALA A 320 20.50 40.64 -1.14
CA ALA A 320 21.29 41.56 -0.34
C ALA A 320 22.70 41.84 -0.92
N PHE A 321 23.11 41.12 -1.97
CA PHE A 321 24.41 41.33 -2.58
C PHE A 321 24.54 42.72 -3.22
N LYS A 322 25.78 43.24 -3.18
CA LYS A 322 26.06 44.57 -3.71
C LYS A 322 25.94 44.56 -5.24
N PRO A 323 25.09 45.44 -5.82
CA PRO A 323 24.95 45.59 -7.27
C PRO A 323 26.31 45.81 -7.96
N ALA A 324 26.59 45.02 -8.99
CA ALA A 324 27.77 45.14 -9.83
C ALA A 324 27.50 46.01 -11.07
N ASN A 325 26.25 46.04 -11.55
CA ASN A 325 25.83 46.74 -12.77
C ASN A 325 25.21 48.12 -12.48
N LYS A 326 25.77 48.87 -11.52
CA LYS A 326 25.26 50.19 -11.07
C LYS A 326 25.08 51.27 -12.15
N LYS A 327 25.71 51.10 -13.31
CA LYS A 327 25.66 52.05 -14.44
C LYS A 327 24.79 51.55 -15.60
N CYS A 328 24.04 50.48 -15.38
CA CYS A 328 23.22 49.84 -16.39
C CYS A 328 21.74 50.10 -16.10
N THR A 329 20.92 50.14 -17.14
CA THR A 329 19.46 50.18 -16.98
C THR A 329 18.98 48.76 -16.69
N PRO A 330 18.37 48.49 -15.52
CA PRO A 330 17.94 47.15 -15.17
C PRO A 330 16.79 46.69 -16.07
N ASP A 331 16.78 45.41 -16.42
CA ASP A 331 15.66 44.80 -17.14
C ASP A 331 14.52 44.44 -16.17
N GLU A 332 13.30 44.29 -16.69
CA GLU A 332 12.16 43.80 -15.92
C GLU A 332 12.45 42.40 -15.37
N GLY A 333 12.22 42.18 -14.07
CA GLY A 333 12.59 40.91 -13.41
C GLY A 333 14.08 40.74 -13.10
N ALA A 334 14.89 41.81 -13.21
CA ALA A 334 16.25 41.82 -12.67
C ALA A 334 16.26 41.43 -11.18
N TRP A 335 17.31 40.73 -10.75
CA TRP A 335 17.47 40.14 -9.41
C TRP A 335 16.64 38.87 -9.15
N THR A 336 16.36 38.08 -10.19
CA THR A 336 15.84 36.72 -9.98
C THR A 336 16.86 35.88 -9.21
N VAL A 337 16.36 35.04 -8.30
CA VAL A 337 17.18 34.11 -7.51
C VAL A 337 16.83 32.70 -7.96
N ILE A 338 17.86 31.92 -8.26
CA ILE A 338 17.77 30.52 -8.67
C ILE A 338 18.55 29.71 -7.65
N VAL A 339 17.94 28.68 -7.08
CA VAL A 339 18.55 27.80 -6.08
C VAL A 339 18.50 26.37 -6.60
N SER A 340 19.50 25.56 -6.27
CA SER A 340 19.44 24.13 -6.55
C SER A 340 18.25 23.49 -5.83
N GLU A 341 17.53 22.60 -6.53
CA GLU A 341 16.39 21.87 -5.95
C GLU A 341 16.82 20.90 -4.85
N GLU A 342 18.05 20.38 -4.96
CA GLU A 342 18.66 19.46 -4.00
C GLU A 342 19.92 20.08 -3.38
N PRO A 343 20.36 19.56 -2.21
CA PRO A 343 21.70 19.84 -1.71
C PRO A 343 22.76 19.47 -2.76
N VAL A 344 23.79 20.29 -2.89
CA VAL A 344 24.91 20.07 -3.82
C VAL A 344 26.14 19.55 -3.08
N LYS A 345 27.01 18.85 -3.81
CA LYS A 345 28.28 18.34 -3.28
C LYS A 345 29.41 19.32 -3.58
N GLY A 346 29.82 20.07 -2.55
CA GLY A 346 30.97 20.96 -2.63
C GLY A 346 30.89 22.04 -3.73
N ALA A 347 32.04 22.53 -4.14
CA ALA A 347 32.15 23.60 -5.14
C ALA A 347 31.69 23.18 -6.54
N ASP A 348 31.84 21.91 -6.90
CA ASP A 348 31.51 21.41 -8.24
C ASP A 348 30.01 21.53 -8.53
N GLY A 349 29.15 21.22 -7.56
CA GLY A 349 27.71 21.39 -7.73
C GLY A 349 27.28 22.86 -7.79
N VAL A 350 27.99 23.76 -7.10
CA VAL A 350 27.77 25.21 -7.23
C VAL A 350 28.15 25.70 -8.63
N ASN A 351 29.28 25.24 -9.16
CA ASN A 351 29.73 25.55 -10.51
C ASN A 351 28.75 25.01 -11.57
N ALA A 352 28.24 23.79 -11.39
CA ALA A 352 27.27 23.19 -12.31
C ALA A 352 25.98 24.02 -12.42
N LEU A 353 25.44 24.52 -11.30
CA LEU A 353 24.29 25.43 -11.34
C LEU A 353 24.64 26.73 -12.06
N TYR A 354 25.79 27.34 -11.74
CA TYR A 354 26.25 28.55 -12.42
C TYR A 354 26.37 28.33 -13.92
N ASP A 355 27.01 27.27 -14.40
CA ASP A 355 27.24 27.02 -15.82
C ASP A 355 25.91 26.85 -16.58
N ASN A 356 24.93 26.18 -15.96
CA ASN A 356 23.58 26.05 -16.51
C ASN A 356 22.90 27.43 -16.63
N VAL A 357 22.86 28.20 -15.55
CA VAL A 357 22.26 29.55 -15.56
C VAL A 357 23.00 30.47 -16.54
N ALA A 358 24.34 30.46 -16.55
CA ALA A 358 25.16 31.24 -17.46
C ALA A 358 24.84 30.92 -18.92
N LYS A 359 24.73 29.64 -19.28
CA LYS A 359 24.33 29.23 -20.61
C LYS A 359 22.94 29.76 -20.98
N GLN A 360 21.94 29.60 -20.10
CA GLN A 360 20.58 30.09 -20.34
C GLN A 360 20.53 31.61 -20.61
N TRP A 361 21.36 32.40 -19.91
CA TRP A 361 21.42 33.85 -20.11
C TRP A 361 22.24 34.24 -21.35
N ALA A 362 23.33 33.51 -21.65
CA ALA A 362 24.10 33.70 -22.86
C ALA A 362 23.25 33.42 -24.11
N ASP A 363 22.45 32.35 -24.11
CA ASP A 363 21.53 31.97 -25.19
C ASP A 363 20.44 33.05 -25.42
N LYS A 364 20.11 33.84 -24.38
CA LYS A 364 19.23 35.02 -24.47
C LYS A 364 19.94 36.27 -25.02
N GLY A 365 21.21 36.17 -25.41
CA GLY A 365 22.01 37.25 -25.98
C GLY A 365 22.68 38.17 -24.94
N TYR A 366 22.78 37.76 -23.68
CA TYR A 366 23.49 38.53 -22.66
C TYR A 366 24.99 38.21 -22.66
N THR A 367 25.80 39.24 -22.44
CA THR A 367 27.18 39.04 -21.97
C THR A 367 27.14 38.67 -20.50
N VAL A 368 27.50 37.42 -20.18
CA VAL A 368 27.43 36.89 -18.81
C VAL A 368 28.74 37.12 -18.06
N LYS A 369 28.63 37.57 -16.81
CA LYS A 369 29.77 37.73 -15.88
C LYS A 369 29.49 36.95 -14.61
N ARG A 370 30.51 36.25 -14.11
CA ARG A 370 30.47 35.61 -12.80
C ARG A 370 30.96 36.55 -11.71
N LYS A 371 30.28 36.54 -10.57
CA LYS A 371 30.75 37.17 -9.34
C LYS A 371 30.52 36.20 -8.18
N ASP A 372 31.60 35.67 -7.63
CA ASP A 372 31.52 34.81 -6.44
C ASP A 372 31.30 35.68 -5.20
N GLU A 373 30.23 35.36 -4.47
CA GLU A 373 29.84 36.01 -3.23
C GLU A 373 30.18 35.13 -2.03
N LYS A 374 30.17 35.73 -0.84
CA LYS A 374 30.41 34.96 0.39
C LYS A 374 29.26 33.97 0.63
N PRO A 375 29.54 32.77 1.19
CA PRO A 375 28.50 31.87 1.63
C PRO A 375 27.53 32.54 2.61
N ALA A 376 26.25 32.15 2.55
CA ALA A 376 25.23 32.61 3.49
C ALA A 376 24.61 31.41 4.23
N ALA A 377 24.17 31.63 5.47
CA ALA A 377 23.50 30.61 6.27
C ALA A 377 21.99 30.88 6.31
N LEU A 378 21.20 29.83 6.12
CA LEU A 378 19.75 29.82 6.26
C LEU A 378 19.42 29.32 7.68
N ASN A 379 19.25 30.27 8.62
CA ASN A 379 18.90 29.96 10.01
C ASN A 379 17.40 29.83 10.18
#